data_AF-A0A3D4JEK3-F1
#
_entry.id   AF-A0A3D4JEK3-F1
#
_cell.length_a   1.000
_cell.length_b   1.000
_cell.length_c   1.000
_cell.angle_alpha   90.00
_cell.angle_beta   90.00
_cell.angle_gamma   90.00
#
_symmetry.space_group_name_H-M   'P 1'
#
loop_
_entity.id
_entity.type
_entity.pdbx_description
1 polymer ?
#
loop_
_entity_poly.entity_id
_entity_poly.type
_entity_poly.pdbx_seq_one_letter_code
_entity_poly.pdbx_strand_id
1 'polypeptide(L)'
;HEIIPINPLTFYWKEGMSLDFSPADYYFEWNSYQESMWHKDRWLRLLKDPKRILETAKTTVNVVFIKGSALFKPIVNHLKRSSGAKDIEDLAWDLNSIVRKNIKVKFIFADTDPGYQLLIEGAGKTVDKLVREKKIEIEFIPKANHNFSSQLGRMQLLKKIGEHFSLYKN
;
A
#
# COMPACT_ATOMS: atom_id res chain seq x y z
N HIS A 1 -3.62 19.57 12.70
CA HIS A 1 -4.47 18.43 12.32
C HIS A 1 -3.62 17.19 12.19
N GLU A 2 -4.12 16.05 12.64
CA GLU A 2 -3.35 14.80 12.76
C GLU A 2 -4.26 13.64 12.33
N ILE A 3 -3.66 12.64 11.67
CA ILE A 3 -4.36 11.45 11.19
C ILE A 3 -3.53 10.24 11.59
N ILE A 4 -4.18 9.24 12.19
CA ILE A 4 -3.56 7.96 12.55
C ILE A 4 -4.34 6.82 11.88
N PRO A 5 -4.00 6.44 10.63
CA PRO A 5 -4.59 5.25 10.02
C PRO A 5 -4.04 4.00 10.72
N ILE A 6 -4.95 3.12 11.16
CA ILE A 6 -4.63 1.89 11.87
C ILE A 6 -5.11 0.72 11.02
N ASN A 7 -4.19 -0.16 10.60
CA ASN A 7 -4.47 -1.28 9.68
C ASN A 7 -5.44 -0.91 8.54
N PRO A 8 -5.17 0.14 7.74
CA PRO A 8 -6.02 0.48 6.61
C PRO A 8 -6.08 -0.68 5.63
N LEU A 9 -7.22 -1.38 5.59
CA LEU A 9 -7.45 -2.47 4.64
C LEU A 9 -7.84 -1.95 3.25
N THR A 10 -8.25 -0.69 3.14
CA THR A 10 -8.40 0.05 1.87
C THR A 10 -8.08 1.53 2.07
N PHE A 11 -7.56 2.18 1.03
CA PHE A 11 -7.35 3.63 0.96
C PHE A 11 -8.46 4.36 0.20
N TYR A 12 -9.22 3.63 -0.62
CA TYR A 12 -10.30 4.16 -1.45
C TYR A 12 -11.51 3.27 -1.29
N TRP A 13 -12.46 3.73 -0.47
CA TRP A 13 -13.73 3.04 -0.30
C TRP A 13 -14.65 3.35 -1.48
N LYS A 14 -15.43 2.36 -1.90
CA LYS A 14 -16.47 2.49 -2.93
C LYS A 14 -17.78 1.96 -2.38
N GLU A 15 -18.88 2.60 -2.77
CA GLU A 15 -20.23 2.15 -2.44
C GLU A 15 -20.42 0.68 -2.82
N GLY A 16 -20.86 -0.13 -1.86
CA GLY A 16 -21.03 -1.58 -2.01
C GLY A 16 -19.81 -2.45 -1.68
N MET A 17 -18.66 -1.87 -1.28
CA MET A 17 -17.54 -2.65 -0.75
C MET A 17 -17.90 -3.17 0.66
N SER A 18 -17.96 -4.50 0.83
CA SER A 18 -18.25 -5.12 2.13
C SER A 18 -17.11 -4.84 3.13
N LEU A 19 -17.46 -4.67 4.41
CA LEU A 19 -16.48 -4.60 5.50
C LEU A 19 -15.75 -5.94 5.69
N ASP A 20 -16.38 -7.05 5.26
CA ASP A 20 -15.85 -8.41 5.36
C ASP A 20 -15.07 -8.86 4.10
N PHE A 21 -15.12 -8.07 3.02
CA PHE A 21 -14.34 -8.30 1.79
C PHE A 21 -13.57 -7.04 1.47
N SER A 22 -12.38 -6.96 2.04
CA SER A 22 -11.46 -5.88 1.75
C SER A 22 -10.58 -6.25 0.55
N PRO A 23 -10.09 -5.29 -0.26
CA PRO A 23 -8.97 -5.54 -1.17
C PRO A 23 -7.82 -6.31 -0.51
N ALA A 24 -7.62 -6.15 0.80
CA ALA A 24 -6.70 -6.94 1.62
C ALA A 24 -6.90 -8.48 1.54
N ASP A 25 -8.12 -8.98 1.35
CA ASP A 25 -8.40 -10.43 1.23
C ASP A 25 -7.88 -10.99 -0.10
N TYR A 26 -7.96 -10.21 -1.19
CA TYR A 26 -7.25 -10.51 -2.44
C TYR A 26 -5.73 -10.58 -2.24
N TYR A 27 -5.19 -9.81 -1.29
CA TYR A 27 -3.76 -9.85 -0.96
C TYR A 27 -3.35 -11.00 -0.04
N PHE A 28 -4.23 -11.47 0.85
CA PHE A 28 -4.02 -12.73 1.58
C PHE A 28 -3.88 -13.91 0.60
N GLU A 29 -4.68 -13.94 -0.48
CA GLU A 29 -4.50 -14.91 -1.57
C GLU A 29 -3.22 -14.62 -2.39
N TRP A 30 -2.91 -13.37 -2.70
CA TRP A 30 -1.71 -12.98 -3.47
C TRP A 30 -0.38 -13.26 -2.75
N ASN A 31 -0.32 -13.23 -1.41
CA ASN A 31 0.89 -13.60 -0.66
C ASN A 31 1.28 -15.06 -0.89
N SER A 32 0.29 -15.97 -1.01
CA SER A 32 0.54 -17.35 -1.43
C SER A 32 1.05 -17.44 -2.89
N TYR A 33 0.66 -16.48 -3.73
CA TYR A 33 1.10 -16.36 -5.13
C TYR A 33 2.51 -15.74 -5.27
N GLN A 34 2.87 -14.78 -4.40
CA GLN A 34 4.16 -14.08 -4.37
C GLN A 34 5.33 -15.03 -4.10
N GLU A 35 5.17 -16.03 -3.23
CA GLU A 35 6.21 -17.04 -2.98
C GLU A 35 6.63 -17.78 -4.27
N SER A 36 5.71 -17.92 -5.24
CA SER A 36 5.98 -18.60 -6.51
C SER A 36 6.66 -17.70 -7.57
N MET A 37 6.54 -16.38 -7.44
CA MET A 37 6.98 -15.38 -8.44
C MET A 37 8.41 -14.89 -8.21
N TRP A 38 8.96 -15.08 -7.00
CA TRP A 38 10.30 -14.63 -6.60
C TRP A 38 11.43 -15.64 -6.87
N HIS A 39 11.14 -16.79 -7.48
CA HIS A 39 12.18 -17.73 -7.90
C HIS A 39 12.95 -17.17 -9.11
N LYS A 40 14.07 -16.50 -8.85
CA LYS A 40 15.02 -15.99 -9.86
C LYS A 40 15.37 -17.05 -10.92
N ASP A 41 15.45 -18.32 -10.53
CA ASP A 41 15.77 -19.44 -11.42
C ASP A 41 14.68 -19.72 -12.47
N ARG A 42 13.42 -19.40 -12.18
CA ARG A 42 12.30 -19.55 -13.13
C ARG A 42 12.35 -18.47 -14.21
N TRP A 43 12.68 -17.23 -13.83
CA TRP A 43 12.85 -16.13 -14.78
C TRP A 43 14.09 -16.29 -15.67
N LEU A 44 15.20 -16.79 -15.13
CA LEU A 44 16.42 -17.10 -15.90
C LEU A 44 16.23 -18.24 -16.91
N ARG A 45 15.34 -19.21 -16.63
CA ARG A 45 14.99 -20.29 -17.57
C ARG A 45 14.17 -19.80 -18.76
N LEU A 46 13.34 -18.77 -18.58
CA LEU A 46 12.53 -18.19 -19.66
C LEU A 46 13.37 -17.36 -20.65
N LEU A 47 14.46 -16.77 -20.20
CA LEU A 47 15.38 -15.98 -21.04
C LEU A 47 16.30 -16.85 -21.92
N LYS A 48 16.40 -18.16 -21.66
CA LYS A 48 17.32 -19.06 -22.36
C LYS A 48 16.75 -19.70 -23.64
N ASP A 49 15.45 -19.57 -23.91
CA ASP A 49 14.84 -20.19 -25.08
C ASP A 49 13.78 -19.28 -25.75
N PRO A 50 14.18 -18.47 -26.76
CA PRO A 50 13.30 -17.54 -27.46
C PRO A 50 12.09 -18.19 -28.14
N LYS A 51 12.16 -19.50 -28.46
CA LYS A 51 11.06 -20.20 -29.16
C LYS A 51 9.87 -20.50 -28.25
N ARG A 52 10.08 -20.65 -26.93
CA ARG A 52 9.00 -20.83 -25.93
C ARG A 52 8.23 -19.55 -25.59
N ILE A 53 8.81 -18.39 -25.91
CA ILE A 53 8.20 -17.07 -25.63
C ILE A 53 6.95 -16.86 -26.49
N LEU A 54 6.93 -17.34 -27.74
CA LEU A 54 5.81 -17.18 -28.67
C LEU A 54 4.58 -18.00 -28.30
N GLU A 55 4.74 -19.21 -27.75
CA GLU A 55 3.62 -20.02 -27.27
C GLU A 55 3.09 -19.53 -25.91
N THR A 56 3.92 -18.90 -25.08
CA THR A 56 3.56 -18.39 -23.74
C THR A 56 3.11 -16.91 -23.75
N ALA A 57 3.22 -16.23 -24.90
CA ALA A 57 2.90 -14.81 -25.05
C ALA A 57 1.41 -14.49 -24.84
N LYS A 58 0.49 -15.44 -25.02
CA LYS A 58 -0.94 -15.20 -24.77
C LYS A 58 -1.31 -15.01 -23.30
N THR A 59 -0.41 -15.35 -22.36
CA THR A 59 -0.71 -15.28 -20.90
C THR A 59 0.18 -14.28 -20.14
N THR A 60 1.32 -13.86 -20.71
CA THR A 60 2.32 -13.02 -19.99
C THR A 60 2.24 -11.52 -20.31
N VAL A 61 1.50 -11.13 -21.36
CA VAL A 61 1.36 -9.71 -21.79
C VAL A 61 0.80 -8.82 -20.67
N ASN A 62 -0.03 -9.37 -19.77
CA ASN A 62 -0.65 -8.59 -18.70
C ASN A 62 0.37 -7.99 -17.73
N VAL A 63 1.44 -8.69 -17.34
CA VAL A 63 2.37 -8.19 -16.31
C VAL A 63 3.21 -7.02 -16.81
N VAL A 64 3.66 -7.07 -18.07
CA VAL A 64 4.43 -5.98 -18.69
C VAL A 64 3.54 -4.77 -18.97
N PHE A 65 2.29 -4.99 -19.40
CA PHE A 65 1.33 -3.92 -19.64
C PHE A 65 0.86 -3.25 -18.34
N ILE A 66 0.66 -4.03 -17.26
CA ILE A 66 0.33 -3.52 -15.92
C ILE A 66 1.49 -2.70 -15.34
N LYS A 67 2.73 -3.19 -15.40
CA LYS A 67 3.91 -2.43 -14.93
C LYS A 67 4.21 -1.21 -15.81
N GLY A 68 4.02 -1.32 -17.13
CA GLY A 68 4.21 -0.23 -18.07
C GLY A 68 3.20 0.90 -17.86
N SER A 69 1.92 0.57 -17.72
CA SER A 69 0.87 1.55 -17.44
C SER A 69 1.03 2.24 -16.08
N ALA A 70 1.58 1.56 -15.07
CA ALA A 70 1.88 2.15 -13.77
C ALA A 70 2.88 3.32 -13.85
N LEU A 71 3.81 3.32 -14.82
CA LEU A 71 4.74 4.43 -15.03
C LEU A 71 4.04 5.69 -15.57
N PHE A 72 2.98 5.52 -16.36
CA PHE A 72 2.21 6.63 -16.93
C PHE A 72 1.03 7.06 -16.06
N LYS A 73 0.66 6.25 -15.06
CA LYS A 73 -0.44 6.52 -14.12
C LYS A 73 -0.37 7.92 -13.49
N PRO A 74 0.79 8.46 -13.04
CA PRO A 74 0.87 9.81 -12.50
C PRO A 74 0.53 10.89 -13.53
N ILE A 75 0.98 10.72 -14.78
CA ILE A 75 0.74 11.67 -15.88
C ILE A 75 -0.73 11.66 -16.25
N VAL A 76 -1.31 10.47 -16.46
CA VAL A 76 -2.73 10.30 -16.76
C VAL A 76 -3.60 10.86 -15.65
N ASN A 77 -3.26 10.58 -14.39
CA ASN A 77 -4.00 11.10 -13.23
C ASN A 77 -3.90 12.62 -13.12
N HIS A 78 -2.74 13.21 -13.43
CA HIS A 78 -2.60 14.67 -13.47
C HIS A 78 -3.51 15.29 -14.53
N LEU A 79 -3.54 14.73 -15.75
CA LEU A 79 -4.44 15.19 -16.81
C LEU A 79 -5.91 15.06 -16.43
N LYS A 80 -6.31 13.92 -15.85
CA LYS A 80 -7.67 13.70 -15.36
C LYS A 80 -8.08 14.71 -14.27
N ARG A 81 -7.17 15.04 -13.35
CA ARG A 81 -7.43 16.09 -12.34
C ARG A 81 -7.63 17.45 -12.98
N SER A 82 -6.78 17.81 -13.94
CA SER A 82 -6.86 19.09 -14.66
C SER A 82 -8.13 19.21 -15.51
N SER A 83 -8.70 18.09 -15.96
CA SER A 83 -9.99 18.05 -16.65
C SER A 83 -11.21 18.01 -15.70
N GLY A 84 -11.00 18.11 -14.38
CA GLY A 84 -12.07 18.12 -13.39
C GLY A 84 -12.67 16.74 -13.07
N ALA A 85 -12.01 15.64 -13.44
CA ALA A 85 -12.49 14.31 -13.07
C ALA A 85 -12.44 14.15 -11.54
N LYS A 86 -13.55 13.70 -10.98
CA LYS A 86 -13.67 13.33 -9.55
C LYS A 86 -13.23 11.87 -9.39
N ASP A 87 -12.84 11.50 -8.16
CA ASP A 87 -12.55 10.11 -7.76
C ASP A 87 -11.34 9.47 -8.45
N ILE A 88 -10.20 10.15 -8.42
CA ILE A 88 -8.92 9.63 -8.94
C ILE A 88 -8.14 8.96 -7.81
N GLU A 89 -8.01 7.65 -7.89
CA GLU A 89 -7.24 6.84 -6.93
C GLU A 89 -5.74 6.93 -7.21
N ASP A 90 -5.01 7.62 -6.32
CA ASP A 90 -3.60 7.91 -6.44
C ASP A 90 -2.99 8.26 -5.08
N LEU A 91 -2.63 7.20 -4.34
CA LEU A 91 -2.24 7.33 -2.95
C LEU A 91 -0.99 8.20 -2.79
N ALA A 92 -0.08 8.14 -3.77
CA ALA A 92 1.09 8.98 -3.82
C ALA A 92 0.74 10.47 -3.89
N TRP A 93 -0.19 10.87 -4.75
CA TRP A 93 -0.62 12.26 -4.84
C TRP A 93 -1.37 12.69 -3.57
N ASP A 94 -2.28 11.85 -3.05
CA ASP A 94 -3.07 12.17 -1.85
C ASP A 94 -2.19 12.36 -0.62
N LEU A 95 -1.21 11.48 -0.39
CA LEU A 95 -0.25 11.64 0.71
C LEU A 95 0.55 12.94 0.61
N ASN A 96 1.05 13.28 -0.58
CA ASN A 96 1.72 14.56 -0.80
C ASN A 96 0.79 15.75 -0.51
N SER A 97 -0.46 15.67 -0.94
CA SER A 97 -1.46 16.72 -0.73
C SER A 97 -1.79 16.90 0.77
N ILE A 98 -1.90 15.81 1.53
CA ILE A 98 -2.10 15.83 2.98
C ILE A 98 -0.91 16.49 3.68
N VAL A 99 0.32 16.05 3.38
CA VAL A 99 1.55 16.60 3.98
C VAL A 99 1.75 18.07 3.64
N ARG A 100 1.43 18.50 2.40
CA ARG A 100 1.49 19.93 2.00
C ARG A 100 0.57 20.83 2.80
N LYS A 101 -0.54 20.29 3.31
CA LYS A 101 -1.45 20.99 4.24
C LYS A 101 -0.95 20.99 5.68
N ASN A 102 0.30 20.57 5.91
CA ASN A 102 0.93 20.43 7.22
C ASN A 102 0.14 19.51 8.19
N ILE A 103 -0.55 18.52 7.63
CA ILE A 103 -1.23 17.48 8.39
C ILE A 103 -0.22 16.36 8.66
N LYS A 104 -0.05 16.01 9.94
CA LYS A 104 0.83 14.92 10.35
C LYS A 104 0.13 13.59 10.19
N VAL A 105 0.83 12.60 9.64
CA VAL A 105 0.28 11.26 9.42
C VAL A 105 1.19 10.23 10.09
N LYS A 106 0.61 9.41 10.96
CA LYS A 106 1.26 8.23 11.53
C LYS A 106 0.48 6.98 11.18
N PHE A 107 1.08 6.08 10.41
CA PHE A 107 0.50 4.77 10.18
C PHE A 107 0.88 3.81 11.32
N ILE A 108 -0.10 3.04 11.79
CA ILE A 108 0.13 1.94 12.73
C ILE A 108 -0.35 0.65 12.08
N PHE A 109 0.58 -0.30 11.95
CA PHE A 109 0.30 -1.62 11.41
C PHE A 109 0.51 -2.71 12.46
N ALA A 110 -0.29 -3.77 12.43
CA ALA A 110 0.14 -5.04 12.97
C ALA A 110 1.18 -5.67 12.01
N ASP A 111 2.16 -6.40 12.55
CA ASP A 111 3.23 -7.00 11.74
C ASP A 111 2.75 -8.09 10.76
N THR A 112 1.57 -8.67 11.02
CA THR A 112 0.93 -9.64 10.11
C THR A 112 -0.18 -9.03 9.24
N ASP A 113 -0.37 -7.71 9.26
CA ASP A 113 -1.46 -7.04 8.53
C ASP A 113 -1.05 -6.66 7.09
N PRO A 114 -1.92 -6.90 6.08
CA PRO A 114 -1.60 -6.57 4.69
C PRO A 114 -1.64 -5.07 4.37
N GLY A 115 -2.15 -4.22 5.28
CA GLY A 115 -2.29 -2.78 5.06
C GLY A 115 -0.97 -2.07 4.74
N TYR A 116 0.15 -2.54 5.29
CA TYR A 116 1.46 -1.97 4.93
C TYR A 116 1.83 -2.26 3.48
N GLN A 117 1.55 -3.47 3.00
CA GLN A 117 1.81 -3.84 1.60
C GLN A 117 0.95 -2.98 0.66
N LEU A 118 -0.33 -2.74 1.00
CA LEU A 118 -1.19 -1.83 0.25
C LEU A 118 -0.62 -0.42 0.16
N LEU A 119 -0.07 0.10 1.26
CA LEU A 119 0.56 1.42 1.31
C LEU A 119 1.78 1.49 0.38
N ILE A 120 2.65 0.48 0.40
CA ILE A 120 3.86 0.43 -0.41
C ILE A 120 3.55 0.20 -1.90
N GLU A 121 2.57 -0.63 -2.23
CA GLU A 121 2.14 -0.81 -3.62
C GLU A 121 1.48 0.45 -4.18
N GLY A 122 0.66 1.12 -3.37
CA GLY A 122 -0.04 2.35 -3.77
C GLY A 122 0.88 3.57 -3.88
N ALA A 123 1.92 3.66 -3.04
CA ALA A 123 2.71 4.89 -2.92
C ALA A 123 4.18 4.71 -2.49
N GLY A 124 4.79 3.53 -2.61
CA GLY A 124 6.08 3.17 -1.99
C GLY A 124 7.19 4.22 -2.10
N LYS A 125 7.55 4.68 -3.31
CA LYS A 125 8.59 5.72 -3.48
C LYS A 125 8.25 7.04 -2.78
N THR A 126 6.97 7.42 -2.78
CA THR A 126 6.48 8.62 -2.08
C THR A 126 6.53 8.40 -0.57
N VAL A 127 6.09 7.24 -0.10
CA VAL A 127 6.15 6.86 1.32
C VAL A 127 7.59 6.91 1.83
N ASP A 128 8.52 6.27 1.13
CA ASP A 128 9.95 6.30 1.48
C ASP A 128 10.50 7.72 1.58
N LYS A 129 10.16 8.57 0.60
CA LYS A 129 10.56 9.99 0.61
C LYS A 129 9.99 10.70 1.84
N LEU A 130 8.70 10.58 2.09
CA LEU A 130 8.02 11.30 3.17
C LEU A 130 8.45 10.81 4.56
N VAL A 131 8.77 9.52 4.72
CA VAL A 131 9.36 8.97 5.95
C VAL A 131 10.75 9.57 6.17
N ARG A 132 11.62 9.57 5.15
CA ARG A 132 12.96 10.17 5.25
C ARG A 132 12.91 11.66 5.60
N GLU A 133 11.93 12.38 5.07
CA GLU A 133 11.69 13.80 5.35
C GLU A 133 10.96 14.04 6.69
N LYS A 134 10.68 12.99 7.47
CA LYS A 134 9.94 13.04 8.74
C LYS A 134 8.55 13.70 8.62
N LYS A 135 7.92 13.55 7.45
CA LYS A 135 6.58 14.07 7.17
C LYS A 135 5.48 13.05 7.45
N ILE A 136 5.82 11.78 7.38
CA ILE A 136 4.97 10.68 7.82
C ILE A 136 5.78 9.73 8.71
N GLU A 137 5.10 9.06 9.63
CA GLU A 137 5.66 8.03 10.50
C GLU A 137 4.99 6.69 10.21
N ILE A 138 5.74 5.59 10.31
CA ILE A 138 5.21 4.23 10.18
C ILE A 138 5.68 3.44 11.39
N GLU A 139 4.75 2.83 12.09
CA GLU A 139 5.03 1.96 13.24
C GLU A 139 4.38 0.60 13.07
N PHE A 140 5.08 -0.43 13.56
CA PHE A 140 4.59 -1.79 13.60
C PHE A 140 4.42 -2.26 15.05
N ILE A 141 3.33 -2.97 15.29
CA ILE A 141 3.04 -3.64 16.56
C ILE A 141 3.34 -5.12 16.36
N PRO A 142 4.39 -5.66 16.99
CA PRO A 142 4.80 -7.03 16.78
C PRO A 142 3.83 -8.01 17.45
N LYS A 143 3.64 -9.18 16.84
CA LYS A 143 2.78 -10.27 17.34
C LYS A 143 1.32 -9.82 17.55
N ALA A 144 0.85 -8.87 16.75
CA ALA A 144 -0.54 -8.44 16.73
C ALA A 144 -1.24 -9.00 15.49
N ASN A 145 -2.54 -9.22 15.60
CA ASN A 145 -3.38 -9.50 14.43
C ASN A 145 -4.05 -8.21 13.92
N HIS A 146 -4.65 -8.29 12.73
CA HIS A 146 -5.26 -7.15 12.04
C HIS A 146 -6.32 -6.41 12.88
N ASN A 147 -6.98 -7.08 13.83
CA ASN A 147 -8.00 -6.49 14.70
C ASN A 147 -7.51 -6.19 16.13
N PHE A 148 -6.21 -6.37 16.41
CA PHE A 148 -5.62 -6.18 17.74
C PHE A 148 -6.42 -6.85 18.87
N SER A 149 -6.92 -8.07 18.66
CA SER A 149 -7.84 -8.72 19.60
C SER A 149 -7.16 -9.14 20.91
N SER A 150 -5.85 -9.40 20.89
CA SER A 150 -5.09 -9.77 22.09
C SER A 150 -4.94 -8.58 23.05
N GLN A 151 -4.92 -8.85 24.36
CA GLN A 151 -4.70 -7.79 25.36
C GLN A 151 -3.37 -7.08 25.16
N LEU A 152 -2.31 -7.83 24.86
CA LEU A 152 -0.98 -7.28 24.59
C LEU A 152 -1.00 -6.35 23.38
N GLY A 153 -1.57 -6.80 22.26
CA GLY A 153 -1.66 -6.00 21.03
C GLY A 153 -2.48 -4.72 21.22
N ARG A 154 -3.61 -4.81 21.94
CA ARG A 154 -4.44 -3.65 22.28
C ARG A 154 -3.72 -2.65 23.16
N MET A 155 -3.01 -3.11 24.20
CA MET A 155 -2.24 -2.24 25.09
C MET A 155 -1.11 -1.53 24.33
N GLN A 156 -0.42 -2.23 23.45
CA GLN A 156 0.62 -1.64 22.61
C GLN A 156 0.02 -0.59 21.66
N LEU A 157 -1.11 -0.87 21.01
CA LEU A 157 -1.80 0.10 20.16
C LEU A 157 -2.18 1.37 20.93
N LEU A 158 -2.83 1.23 22.09
CA LEU A 158 -3.20 2.37 22.94
C LEU A 158 -1.98 3.17 23.37
N LYS A 159 -0.88 2.49 23.72
CA LYS A 159 0.38 3.14 24.04
C LYS A 159 0.89 3.98 22.86
N LYS A 160 0.90 3.44 21.64
CA LYS A 160 1.37 4.14 20.43
C LYS A 160 0.51 5.35 20.09
N ILE A 161 -0.81 5.24 20.22
CA ILE A 161 -1.73 6.35 20.04
C ILE A 161 -1.47 7.43 21.10
N GLY A 162 -1.29 7.04 22.37
CA GLY A 162 -0.98 7.96 23.47
C GLY A 162 0.37 8.68 23.28
N GLU A 163 1.41 7.95 22.85
CA GLU A 163 2.72 8.51 22.51
C GLU A 163 2.60 9.56 21.39
N HIS A 164 1.84 9.29 20.32
CA HIS A 164 1.62 10.25 19.23
C HIS A 164 1.05 11.58 19.72
N PHE A 165 -0.06 11.57 20.47
CA PHE A 165 -0.69 12.81 20.93
C PHE A 165 0.06 13.51 22.06
N SER A 166 0.89 12.79 22.82
CA SER A 166 1.71 13.38 23.89
C SER A 166 2.92 14.13 23.33
N LEU A 167 3.51 13.64 22.24
CA LEU A 167 4.66 14.28 21.57
C LEU A 167 4.32 15.63 20.94
N TYR A 168 3.04 15.90 20.68
CA TYR A 168 2.58 17.10 20.00
C TYR A 168 1.79 18.07 20.90
N LYS A 169 1.81 17.84 22.22
CA LYS A 169 1.31 18.77 23.25
C LYS A 169 2.35 19.74 23.81
N ASN A 170 3.61 19.63 23.37
CA ASN A 170 4.70 20.57 23.67
C ASN A 170 4.97 21.48 22.47
#